data_AF-A0AAP0GLN1-F1
#
_entry.id   AF-A0AAP0GLN1-F1
#
_cell.length_a   1.000
_cell.length_b   1.000
_cell.length_c   1.000
_cell.angle_alpha   90.00
_cell.angle_beta   90.00
_cell.angle_gamma   90.00
#
_symmetry.space_group_name_H-M   'P 1'
#
loop_
_entity.id
_entity.type
_entity.pdbx_description
1 polymer ?
#
loop_
_entity_poly.entity_id
_entity_poly.type
_entity_poly.pdbx_seq_one_letter_code
_entity_poly.pdbx_strand_id
1 'polypeptide(L)'
;MHTRWRRQQHKRNPRGCKQVWRPINRSASPPVAVPVALAVPTVDFLNLSMEGASWSDDDETDINRKGTGFFFPNLEIIEMDNNEEENPVSIDILPDDLHERILSDLPLSAIFKASSVCKRWNQIIHSKKFTLKDASLLSEKPWYFMFTSSIEPVGYLYDSGMRKWYNFELPFMVHHTWNIAASCGLVCFMDDETSKVMYICNPISREYEILNIPPSPGFPVYSALAFSVDQSKSKYTISVIRSMQASDDFLLWNVSIHVYDSKERTWLTPVIGAMQGWRPGDVSVICDNVLYILVFCTRPNEVQNFHGLITYSLDNIEPSMGILKDESVILAPCALTCGRLMKVQGKLVLVGGIGRVNRPGLIKGVGIWVLDGRTWTEITRMPHKFVQGFGELDDVFASSGGGDLIYIQSYGGTALLIYDMNTRQWFWSQKCSMHKKFPLEIFSGFCFEPRLQFM
;
A
#
# COMPACT_ATOMS: atom_id res chain seq x y z
N MET A 1 46.32 40.13 -54.13
CA MET A 1 46.62 41.20 -53.15
C MET A 1 45.37 41.46 -52.30
N HIS A 2 45.54 41.73 -51.00
CA HIS A 2 44.68 42.51 -50.08
C HIS A 2 43.13 42.43 -50.21
N THR A 3 42.40 41.82 -49.26
CA THR A 3 41.92 42.36 -47.95
C THR A 3 41.02 43.60 -48.04
N ARG A 4 39.93 43.77 -47.26
CA ARG A 4 39.84 43.50 -45.80
C ARG A 4 38.39 43.47 -45.26
N TRP A 5 38.09 42.45 -44.43
CA TRP A 5 37.17 42.37 -43.28
C TRP A 5 36.10 43.47 -43.00
N ARG A 6 34.88 43.01 -42.66
CA ARG A 6 34.10 43.52 -41.51
C ARG A 6 33.61 42.37 -40.62
N ARG A 7 33.48 42.64 -39.31
CA ARG A 7 33.02 41.69 -38.28
C ARG A 7 31.52 41.85 -38.02
N GLN A 8 30.84 40.78 -37.63
CA GLN A 8 29.74 40.84 -36.65
C GLN A 8 30.09 39.96 -35.43
N GLN A 9 29.42 40.20 -34.29
CA GLN A 9 29.87 39.77 -32.97
C GLN A 9 28.92 38.75 -32.32
N HIS A 10 29.45 37.90 -31.44
CA HIS A 10 28.64 37.08 -30.55
C HIS A 10 27.75 37.93 -29.63
N LYS A 11 26.46 37.57 -29.54
CA LYS A 11 25.61 37.72 -28.35
C LYS A 11 24.91 36.36 -28.15
N ARG A 12 25.37 35.54 -27.22
CA ARG A 12 24.90 35.46 -25.81
C ARG A 12 23.43 35.05 -25.70
N ASN A 13 23.21 33.82 -25.22
CA ASN A 13 21.89 33.35 -24.77
C ASN A 13 21.33 34.29 -23.69
N PRO A 14 20.01 34.59 -23.70
CA PRO A 14 19.35 35.13 -22.52
C PRO A 14 19.41 34.09 -21.38
N ARG A 15 19.53 34.57 -20.14
CA ARG A 15 19.62 33.71 -18.95
C ARG A 15 18.23 33.31 -18.46
N GLY A 16 18.14 32.16 -17.79
CA GLY A 16 16.89 31.49 -17.46
C GLY A 16 15.89 32.33 -16.66
N CYS A 17 14.62 32.19 -17.00
CA CYS A 17 13.52 32.68 -16.19
C CYS A 17 13.37 31.75 -14.96
N LYS A 18 13.73 32.24 -13.77
CA LYS A 18 13.31 31.58 -12.52
C LYS A 18 11.83 31.86 -12.33
N GLN A 19 10.96 30.88 -12.62
CA GLN A 19 9.58 30.96 -12.15
C GLN A 19 9.57 30.83 -10.62
N VAL A 20 9.21 31.92 -9.96
CA VAL A 20 9.06 31.98 -8.51
C VAL A 20 7.67 31.48 -8.16
N TRP A 21 7.60 30.35 -7.43
CA TRP A 21 6.36 29.89 -6.82
C TRP A 21 5.77 30.99 -5.93
N ARG A 22 4.56 31.44 -6.26
CA ARG A 22 3.74 32.29 -5.38
C ARG A 22 2.63 31.44 -4.77
N PRO A 23 2.57 31.31 -3.43
CA PRO A 23 1.41 30.72 -2.78
C PRO A 23 0.14 31.52 -3.10
N ILE A 24 -0.99 30.81 -3.24
CA ILE A 24 -2.31 31.45 -3.42
C ILE A 24 -2.77 31.98 -2.05
N ASN A 25 -2.62 33.28 -1.82
CA ASN A 25 -3.18 33.94 -0.64
C ASN A 25 -4.72 33.92 -0.69
N ARG A 26 -5.35 33.26 0.28
CA ARG A 26 -6.77 33.44 0.59
C ARG A 26 -6.94 34.75 1.38
N SER A 27 -7.62 35.74 0.82
CA SER A 27 -7.86 37.04 1.47
C SER A 27 -9.30 37.16 1.97
N ALA A 28 -9.51 36.96 3.27
CA ALA A 28 -10.72 37.37 3.98
C ALA A 28 -10.38 37.65 5.46
N SER A 29 -10.32 38.92 5.85
CA SER A 29 -9.99 39.37 7.22
C SER A 29 -11.26 39.66 8.05
N PRO A 30 -11.45 39.07 9.25
CA PRO A 30 -12.45 39.53 10.20
C PRO A 30 -12.03 40.87 10.86
N PRO A 31 -12.96 41.61 11.50
CA PRO A 31 -12.70 42.95 12.03
C PRO A 31 -11.86 43.00 13.32
N VAL A 32 -11.35 44.20 13.61
CA VAL A 32 -10.43 44.50 14.73
C VAL A 32 -11.10 44.34 16.09
N ALA A 33 -10.37 43.75 17.05
CA ALA A 33 -10.65 43.81 18.48
C ALA A 33 -9.46 44.43 19.24
N VAL A 34 -9.75 45.13 20.34
CA VAL A 34 -8.77 45.92 21.12
C VAL A 34 -7.96 45.01 22.06
N PRO A 35 -6.63 45.20 22.23
CA PRO A 35 -5.82 44.36 23.10
C PRO A 35 -6.16 44.54 24.58
N VAL A 36 -6.46 43.44 25.27
CA VAL A 36 -6.49 43.35 26.73
C VAL A 36 -5.23 42.61 27.17
N ALA A 37 -4.41 43.22 28.01
CA ALA A 37 -3.24 42.57 28.59
C ALA A 37 -3.66 41.62 29.71
N LEU A 38 -3.19 40.37 29.64
CA LEU A 38 -3.27 39.40 30.74
C LEU A 38 -1.84 39.01 31.14
N ALA A 39 -1.52 39.20 32.42
CA ALA A 39 -0.20 38.92 32.96
C ALA A 39 0.00 37.41 33.19
N VAL A 40 1.26 36.97 33.07
CA VAL A 40 1.67 35.62 33.48
C VAL A 40 1.99 35.64 34.98
N PRO A 41 1.31 34.85 35.83
CA PRO A 41 1.75 34.62 37.20
C PRO A 41 2.78 33.48 37.24
N THR A 42 4.00 33.80 37.65
CA THR A 42 4.91 32.82 38.24
C THR A 42 4.35 32.38 39.59
N VAL A 43 4.50 31.10 39.95
CA VAL A 43 4.18 30.58 41.28
C VAL A 43 5.37 29.76 41.77
N ASP A 44 5.84 30.07 42.97
CA ASP A 44 7.10 29.56 43.53
C ASP A 44 6.98 28.19 44.21
N PHE A 45 8.15 27.60 44.50
CA PHE A 45 8.29 26.43 45.35
C PHE A 45 7.86 26.74 46.80
N LEU A 46 7.12 25.81 47.43
CA LEU A 46 7.02 25.71 48.88
C LEU A 46 7.25 24.26 49.32
N ASN A 47 8.27 24.06 50.17
CA ASN A 47 8.49 22.82 50.90
C ASN A 47 7.65 22.81 52.18
N LEU A 48 7.16 21.63 52.59
CA LEU A 48 6.70 21.35 53.95
C LEU A 48 6.92 19.87 54.29
N SER A 49 7.69 19.61 55.34
CA SER A 49 7.62 18.38 56.16
C SER A 49 6.48 18.53 57.20
N MET A 50 6.07 17.60 58.07
CA MET A 50 6.53 16.29 58.59
C MET A 50 5.28 15.61 59.25
N GLU A 51 5.19 14.39 59.78
CA GLU A 51 6.08 13.23 60.05
C GLU A 51 5.20 11.98 60.28
N GLY A 52 5.78 10.76 60.39
CA GLY A 52 5.23 9.70 61.25
C GLY A 52 5.06 8.28 60.67
N ALA A 53 5.36 7.26 61.51
CA ALA A 53 5.20 5.80 61.29
C ALA A 53 5.89 5.23 60.02
N SER A 54 7.09 4.65 60.05
CA SER A 54 7.64 3.60 60.96
C SER A 54 6.83 2.31 60.97
N TRP A 55 7.36 1.26 60.33
CA TRP A 55 7.76 -0.01 60.95
C TRP A 55 8.88 -0.63 60.10
N SER A 56 9.94 -1.09 60.75
CA SER A 56 10.96 -1.99 60.19
C SER A 56 10.84 -3.36 60.86
N ASP A 57 11.26 -4.42 60.18
CA ASP A 57 12.49 -5.15 60.56
C ASP A 57 12.77 -6.30 59.58
N ASP A 58 14.03 -6.67 59.55
CA ASP A 58 14.74 -7.50 58.57
C ASP A 58 14.31 -8.99 58.52
N ASP A 59 14.61 -9.69 57.41
CA ASP A 59 15.70 -10.68 57.42
C ASP A 59 16.17 -11.03 55.98
N GLU A 60 17.32 -11.71 55.86
CA GLU A 60 18.00 -12.08 54.60
C GLU A 60 17.42 -13.32 53.89
N THR A 61 17.54 -13.40 52.55
CA THR A 61 18.38 -14.41 51.82
C THR A 61 18.05 -14.56 50.30
N ASP A 62 19.00 -14.12 49.47
CA ASP A 62 19.58 -14.70 48.23
C ASP A 62 18.80 -15.60 47.20
N ILE A 63 19.43 -15.81 46.03
CA ILE A 63 19.16 -16.82 44.96
C ILE A 63 18.03 -16.52 43.95
N ASN A 64 18.30 -15.52 43.12
CA ASN A 64 18.40 -15.66 41.65
C ASN A 64 17.67 -16.84 40.94
N ARG A 65 16.54 -16.58 40.26
CA ARG A 65 16.15 -17.27 38.99
C ARG A 65 15.11 -16.51 38.17
N LYS A 66 15.34 -16.39 36.85
CA LYS A 66 14.34 -15.92 35.87
C LYS A 66 13.45 -17.10 35.45
N GLY A 67 12.13 -16.91 35.45
CA GLY A 67 11.16 -17.89 34.94
C GLY A 67 10.09 -17.22 34.07
N THR A 68 10.17 -17.40 32.75
CA THR A 68 9.14 -16.96 31.81
C THR A 68 8.05 -18.01 31.72
N GLY A 69 6.88 -17.73 32.29
CA GLY A 69 5.72 -18.62 32.18
C GLY A 69 5.20 -18.73 30.75
N PHE A 70 5.28 -19.92 30.16
CA PHE A 70 4.59 -20.27 28.92
C PHE A 70 3.40 -21.19 29.25
N PHE A 71 2.22 -20.83 28.77
CA PHE A 71 1.05 -21.71 28.79
C PHE A 71 1.17 -22.76 27.67
N PHE A 72 1.00 -24.03 28.03
CA PHE A 72 0.60 -25.07 27.08
C PHE A 72 -0.92 -25.28 27.20
N PRO A 73 -1.69 -25.32 26.09
CA PRO A 73 -3.04 -25.89 26.12
C PRO A 73 -2.95 -27.41 26.22
N ASN A 74 -3.84 -28.02 27.01
CA ASN A 74 -3.78 -29.45 27.32
C ASN A 74 -3.83 -30.33 26.05
N LEU A 75 -2.81 -31.17 25.88
CA LEU A 75 -2.98 -32.49 25.28
C LEU A 75 -2.97 -33.49 26.45
N GLU A 76 -4.09 -34.17 26.68
CA GLU A 76 -4.13 -35.31 27.60
C GLU A 76 -3.44 -36.48 26.91
N ILE A 77 -2.18 -36.74 27.28
CA ILE A 77 -1.47 -37.95 26.88
C ILE A 77 -2.12 -39.11 27.64
N ILE A 78 -2.73 -40.04 26.92
CA ILE A 78 -3.23 -41.28 27.49
C ILE A 78 -2.00 -42.12 27.85
N GLU A 79 -1.77 -42.32 29.14
CA GLU A 79 -0.71 -43.21 29.64
C GLU A 79 -1.03 -44.67 29.24
N MET A 80 -0.41 -45.12 28.15
CA MET A 80 -0.36 -46.54 27.78
C MET A 80 0.97 -47.11 28.28
N ASP A 81 0.86 -47.89 29.36
CA ASP A 81 1.98 -48.52 30.06
C ASP A 81 2.63 -49.63 29.20
N ASN A 82 3.58 -49.24 28.34
CA ASN A 82 4.36 -50.13 27.47
C ASN A 82 5.86 -49.87 27.69
N ASN A 83 6.53 -50.80 28.35
CA ASN A 83 7.98 -50.76 28.57
C ASN A 83 8.75 -51.26 27.33
N GLU A 84 8.69 -50.49 26.24
CA GLU A 84 9.65 -50.58 25.13
C GLU A 84 10.47 -49.29 25.08
N GLU A 85 11.77 -49.39 24.82
CA GLU A 85 12.64 -48.22 24.65
C GLU A 85 12.33 -47.52 23.31
N GLU A 86 11.33 -46.65 23.30
CA GLU A 86 11.13 -45.66 22.23
C GLU A 86 12.37 -44.77 22.15
N ASN A 87 13.37 -45.20 21.36
CA ASN A 87 14.44 -44.35 20.89
C ASN A 87 13.78 -43.17 20.16
N PRO A 88 13.85 -41.93 20.68
CA PRO A 88 13.18 -40.80 20.04
C PRO A 88 13.87 -40.58 18.70
N VAL A 89 13.18 -40.93 17.61
CA VAL A 89 13.73 -40.88 16.25
C VAL A 89 14.08 -39.43 15.95
N SER A 90 15.36 -39.09 16.08
CA SER A 90 15.79 -37.70 15.98
C SER A 90 15.42 -37.16 14.61
N ILE A 91 14.68 -36.05 14.61
CA ILE A 91 14.19 -35.41 13.39
C ILE A 91 15.37 -35.02 12.48
N ASP A 92 16.57 -34.78 13.03
CA ASP A 92 17.80 -34.54 12.27
C ASP A 92 18.23 -35.72 11.37
N ILE A 93 17.68 -36.93 11.56
CA ILE A 93 17.99 -38.12 10.75
C ILE A 93 17.13 -38.18 9.47
N LEU A 94 16.00 -37.45 9.40
CA LEU A 94 15.13 -37.47 8.22
C LEU A 94 15.84 -36.94 6.96
N PRO A 95 15.55 -37.47 5.77
CA PRO A 95 15.99 -36.91 4.48
C PRO A 95 15.56 -35.45 4.24
N ASP A 96 16.33 -34.72 3.41
CA ASP A 96 16.08 -33.30 3.11
C ASP A 96 14.70 -33.04 2.50
N ASP A 97 14.15 -33.98 1.72
CA ASP A 97 12.83 -33.86 1.10
C ASP A 97 11.67 -34.00 2.12
N LEU A 98 11.87 -34.77 3.20
CA LEU A 98 10.92 -34.81 4.31
C LEU A 98 11.01 -33.56 5.17
N HIS A 99 12.22 -33.02 5.42
CA HIS A 99 12.40 -31.71 6.04
C HIS A 99 11.78 -30.59 5.18
N GLU A 100 12.01 -30.57 3.86
CA GLU A 100 11.42 -29.60 2.93
C GLU A 100 9.89 -29.58 3.05
N ARG A 101 9.27 -30.78 3.08
CA ARG A 101 7.82 -30.93 3.23
C ARG A 101 7.30 -30.48 4.60
N ILE A 102 7.88 -30.99 5.69
CA ILE A 102 7.47 -30.63 7.06
C ILE A 102 7.59 -29.11 7.28
N LEU A 103 8.64 -28.49 6.75
CA LEU A 103 8.86 -27.05 6.84
C LEU A 103 7.96 -26.25 5.88
N SER A 104 7.53 -26.80 4.75
CA SER A 104 6.57 -26.13 3.84
C SER A 104 5.14 -26.15 4.36
N ASP A 105 4.79 -27.09 5.23
CA ASP A 105 3.45 -27.21 5.84
C ASP A 105 3.26 -26.27 7.06
N LEU A 106 4.29 -25.51 7.46
CA LEU A 106 4.24 -24.56 8.57
C LEU A 106 3.73 -23.16 8.13
N PRO A 107 3.01 -22.42 9.00
CA PRO A 107 2.77 -20.99 8.79
C PRO A 107 4.08 -20.22 8.66
N LEU A 108 4.10 -19.15 7.86
CA LEU A 108 5.33 -18.42 7.51
C LEU A 108 6.10 -17.91 8.74
N SER A 109 5.38 -17.43 9.76
CA SER A 109 5.96 -16.98 11.03
C SER A 109 6.53 -18.10 11.91
N ALA A 110 6.31 -19.37 11.56
CA ALA A 110 6.97 -20.54 12.12
C ALA A 110 8.15 -20.99 11.22
N ILE A 111 8.05 -20.89 9.90
CA ILE A 111 9.19 -21.13 8.97
C ILE A 111 10.38 -20.24 9.35
N PHE A 112 10.15 -18.93 9.57
CA PHE A 112 11.20 -18.00 10.01
C PHE A 112 11.80 -18.30 11.40
N LYS A 113 11.10 -19.06 12.24
CA LYS A 113 11.66 -19.56 13.52
C LYS A 113 12.46 -20.84 13.28
N ALA A 114 11.97 -21.73 12.42
CA ALA A 114 12.63 -22.98 12.06
C ALA A 114 13.99 -22.75 11.39
N SER A 115 14.15 -21.72 10.54
CA SER A 115 15.46 -21.35 10.00
C SER A 115 16.47 -20.92 11.07
N SER A 116 16.00 -20.50 12.25
CA SER A 116 16.85 -20.17 13.41
C SER A 116 17.21 -21.38 14.29
N VAL A 117 16.62 -22.56 14.07
CA VAL A 117 16.82 -23.75 14.92
C VAL A 117 18.14 -24.46 14.60
N CYS A 118 18.39 -24.77 13.32
CA CYS A 118 19.63 -25.44 12.92
C CYS A 118 20.09 -25.05 11.50
N LYS A 119 21.39 -25.22 11.23
CA LYS A 119 22.01 -24.86 9.94
C LYS A 119 21.38 -25.59 8.75
N ARG A 120 20.93 -26.84 8.94
CA ARG A 120 20.31 -27.67 7.90
C ARG A 120 18.94 -27.13 7.50
N TRP A 121 18.05 -26.85 8.47
CA TRP A 121 16.75 -26.23 8.20
C TRP A 121 16.90 -24.84 7.56
N ASN A 122 17.87 -24.03 8.01
CA ASN A 122 18.20 -22.76 7.37
C ASN A 122 18.61 -22.93 5.89
N GLN A 123 19.47 -23.90 5.58
CA GLN A 123 19.88 -24.22 4.21
C GLN A 123 18.72 -24.72 3.36
N ILE A 124 17.81 -25.53 3.91
CA ILE A 124 16.62 -26.04 3.22
C ILE A 124 15.69 -24.87 2.90
N ILE A 125 15.26 -24.08 3.89
CA ILE A 125 14.31 -22.95 3.73
C ILE A 125 14.83 -21.90 2.74
N HIS A 126 16.13 -21.61 2.74
CA HIS A 126 16.75 -20.67 1.79
C HIS A 126 17.22 -21.32 0.48
N SER A 127 16.87 -22.59 0.21
CA SER A 127 17.18 -23.24 -1.07
C SER A 127 16.16 -22.90 -2.15
N LYS A 128 16.61 -22.77 -3.40
CA LYS A 128 15.70 -22.64 -4.56
C LYS A 128 14.83 -23.90 -4.84
N LYS A 129 15.01 -24.97 -4.07
CA LYS A 129 14.14 -26.16 -4.09
C LYS A 129 12.95 -26.04 -3.15
N PHE A 130 13.07 -25.23 -2.09
CA PHE A 130 12.02 -25.02 -1.08
C PHE A 130 10.80 -24.36 -1.71
N THR A 131 9.97 -25.22 -2.27
CA THR A 131 8.76 -24.84 -2.98
C THR A 131 7.64 -25.00 -1.98
N LEU A 132 7.00 -23.89 -1.62
CA LEU A 132 5.72 -23.90 -0.94
C LEU A 132 4.67 -24.43 -1.94
N LYS A 133 4.63 -25.76 -2.08
CA LYS A 133 3.95 -26.50 -3.17
C LYS A 133 2.46 -26.20 -3.19
N ASP A 134 1.84 -26.12 -2.02
CA ASP A 134 0.45 -25.73 -1.85
C ASP A 134 0.31 -24.26 -1.48
N ALA A 135 0.62 -23.40 -2.47
CA ALA A 135 0.31 -21.98 -2.49
C ALA A 135 -1.20 -21.63 -2.29
N SER A 136 -2.05 -22.67 -2.29
CA SER A 136 -3.48 -22.72 -2.00
C SER A 136 -3.80 -23.00 -0.52
N LEU A 137 -3.03 -23.87 0.16
CA LEU A 137 -3.14 -24.09 1.60
C LEU A 137 -2.59 -22.89 2.38
N LEU A 138 -1.49 -22.31 1.89
CA LEU A 138 -0.92 -21.06 2.39
C LEU A 138 -1.65 -19.83 1.82
N SER A 139 -2.99 -19.84 1.92
CA SER A 139 -3.83 -18.65 1.82
C SER A 139 -3.70 -17.82 3.10
N GLU A 140 -2.47 -17.44 3.47
CA GLU A 140 -2.23 -16.46 4.52
C GLU A 140 -2.87 -15.15 4.06
N LYS A 141 -3.89 -14.70 4.81
CA LYS A 141 -4.61 -13.46 4.53
C LYS A 141 -3.61 -12.32 4.38
N PRO A 142 -3.74 -11.45 3.35
CA PRO A 142 -2.68 -10.52 3.01
C PRO A 142 -2.32 -9.65 4.21
N TRP A 143 -1.03 -9.48 4.46
CA TRP A 143 -0.51 -8.63 5.53
C TRP A 143 -0.49 -7.18 5.08
N TYR A 144 -0.66 -6.23 6.01
CA TYR A 144 -0.64 -4.80 5.71
C TYR A 144 0.64 -4.16 6.23
N PHE A 145 1.46 -3.60 5.33
CA PHE A 145 2.64 -2.83 5.71
C PHE A 145 2.29 -1.34 5.80
N MET A 146 2.59 -0.72 6.93
CA MET A 146 2.39 0.70 7.21
C MET A 146 3.74 1.36 7.47
N PHE A 147 3.99 2.51 6.84
CA PHE A 147 5.24 3.26 6.95
C PHE A 147 4.96 4.77 6.96
N THR A 148 5.99 5.55 7.29
CA THR A 148 5.99 7.02 7.10
C THR A 148 7.11 7.41 6.14
N SER A 149 7.20 8.70 5.79
CA SER A 149 8.33 9.22 4.99
C SER A 149 9.58 9.46 5.85
N SER A 150 10.10 8.38 6.43
CA SER A 150 11.41 8.35 7.05
C SER A 150 12.51 8.11 6.02
N ILE A 151 13.72 8.61 6.33
CA ILE A 151 14.96 8.27 5.61
C ILE A 151 15.34 6.78 5.84
N GLU A 152 14.76 6.17 6.88
CA GLU A 152 14.89 4.76 7.24
C GLU A 152 13.80 3.94 6.51
N PRO A 153 14.10 2.78 5.91
CA PRO A 153 13.12 1.91 5.23
C PRO A 153 12.27 1.08 6.21
N VAL A 154 12.01 1.63 7.40
CA VAL A 154 11.39 0.95 8.54
C VAL A 154 9.90 1.27 8.61
N GLY A 155 9.10 0.23 8.83
CA GLY A 155 7.66 0.33 9.04
C GLY A 155 7.16 -0.80 9.93
N TYR A 156 5.84 -0.98 9.92
CA TYR A 156 5.13 -1.90 10.79
C TYR A 156 4.23 -2.80 9.94
N LEU A 157 4.36 -4.10 10.12
CA LEU A 157 3.70 -5.14 9.34
C LEU A 157 2.61 -5.79 10.18
N TYR A 158 1.35 -5.68 9.74
CA TYR A 158 0.20 -6.29 10.39
C TYR A 158 -0.12 -7.66 9.81
N ASP A 159 0.09 -8.68 10.63
CA ASP A 159 -0.45 -10.03 10.42
C ASP A 159 -1.92 -10.03 10.83
N SER A 160 -2.82 -10.29 9.88
CA SER A 160 -4.27 -10.33 10.12
C SER A 160 -4.78 -11.66 10.68
N GLY A 161 -3.99 -12.74 10.56
CA GLY A 161 -4.24 -14.03 11.19
C GLY A 161 -3.92 -13.99 12.68
N MET A 162 -2.71 -13.59 13.05
CA MET A 162 -2.33 -13.37 14.46
C MET A 162 -2.86 -12.04 15.04
N ARG A 163 -3.47 -11.20 14.21
CA ARG A 163 -3.98 -9.85 14.53
C ARG A 163 -2.92 -8.95 15.20
N LYS A 164 -1.66 -9.07 14.79
CA LYS A 164 -0.49 -8.52 15.49
C LYS A 164 0.37 -7.66 14.56
N TRP A 165 0.91 -6.59 15.12
CA TRP A 165 1.93 -5.76 14.47
C TRP A 165 3.35 -6.27 14.80
N TYR A 166 4.22 -6.22 13.80
CA TYR A 166 5.65 -6.50 13.89
C TYR A 166 6.44 -5.30 13.33
N ASN A 167 7.59 -4.99 13.94
CA ASN A 167 8.56 -4.09 13.31
C ASN A 167 9.12 -4.77 12.05
N PHE A 168 9.19 -4.03 10.94
CA PHE A 168 9.63 -4.58 9.67
C PHE A 168 10.44 -3.54 8.88
N GLU A 169 11.34 -4.01 8.02
CA GLU A 169 12.27 -3.17 7.27
C GLU A 169 12.32 -3.66 5.81
N LEU A 170 12.04 -2.77 4.86
CA LEU A 170 12.17 -3.06 3.43
C LEU A 170 13.64 -3.03 2.99
N PRO A 171 14.03 -3.78 1.93
CA PRO A 171 15.41 -3.81 1.45
C PRO A 171 15.88 -2.48 0.80
N PHE A 172 14.99 -1.52 0.59
CA PHE A 172 15.29 -0.18 0.06
C PHE A 172 14.29 0.86 0.62
N MET A 173 14.67 2.14 0.53
CA MET A 173 13.84 3.27 0.95
C MET A 173 12.62 3.43 0.02
N VAL A 174 11.44 3.69 0.60
CA VAL A 174 10.18 3.93 -0.11
C VAL A 174 9.56 5.22 0.41
N HIS A 175 9.08 6.08 -0.47
CA HIS A 175 8.48 7.37 -0.12
C HIS A 175 6.94 7.34 -0.23
N HIS A 176 6.24 8.19 0.53
CA HIS A 176 4.76 8.21 0.52
C HIS A 176 4.12 8.63 -0.81
N THR A 177 4.88 9.28 -1.70
CA THR A 177 4.43 9.68 -3.05
C THR A 177 4.59 8.57 -4.09
N TRP A 178 5.16 7.41 -3.73
CA TRP A 178 5.39 6.33 -4.67
C TRP A 178 4.10 5.59 -4.99
N ASN A 179 3.94 5.24 -6.26
CA ASN A 179 2.89 4.36 -6.74
C ASN A 179 3.27 2.91 -6.38
N ILE A 180 2.38 2.17 -5.71
CA ILE A 180 2.67 0.81 -5.21
C ILE A 180 1.54 -0.14 -5.59
N ALA A 181 1.88 -1.26 -6.23
CA ALA A 181 0.94 -2.31 -6.61
C ALA A 181 1.50 -3.71 -6.28
N ALA A 182 0.69 -4.57 -5.66
CA ALA A 182 1.10 -5.90 -5.21
C ALA A 182 0.29 -7.01 -5.89
N SER A 183 0.94 -8.15 -6.16
CA SER A 183 0.30 -9.35 -6.71
C SER A 183 1.10 -10.60 -6.35
N CYS A 184 0.44 -11.64 -5.83
CA CYS A 184 1.03 -12.95 -5.52
C CYS A 184 2.34 -12.89 -4.72
N GLY A 185 2.41 -11.95 -3.76
CA GLY A 185 3.56 -11.73 -2.86
C GLY A 185 4.74 -10.94 -3.41
N LEU A 186 4.72 -10.59 -4.70
CA LEU A 186 5.60 -9.56 -5.25
C LEU A 186 4.92 -8.19 -5.12
N VAL A 187 5.73 -7.16 -4.89
CA VAL A 187 5.31 -5.76 -4.78
C VAL A 187 6.14 -4.91 -5.74
N CYS A 188 5.45 -4.16 -6.58
CA CYS A 188 6.02 -3.25 -7.56
C CYS A 188 5.89 -1.81 -7.05
N PHE A 189 7.02 -1.08 -7.04
CA PHE A 189 7.14 0.29 -6.56
C PHE A 189 7.64 1.19 -7.69
N MET A 190 6.94 2.30 -7.94
CA MET A 190 7.31 3.30 -8.93
C MET A 190 7.43 4.68 -8.29
N ASP A 191 8.61 5.28 -8.42
CA ASP A 191 8.83 6.68 -8.08
C ASP A 191 8.13 7.60 -9.09
N ASP A 192 7.13 8.36 -8.62
CA ASP A 192 6.36 9.28 -9.46
C ASP A 192 7.22 10.49 -9.90
N GLU A 193 8.06 11.02 -8.99
CA GLU A 193 8.82 12.26 -9.20
C GLU A 193 9.86 12.15 -10.32
N THR A 194 10.64 11.06 -10.36
CA THR A 194 11.61 10.86 -11.45
C THR A 194 11.06 10.02 -12.58
N SER A 195 10.12 9.09 -12.34
CA SER A 195 9.52 8.21 -13.35
C SER A 195 10.54 7.41 -14.20
N LYS A 196 11.75 7.18 -13.67
CA LYS A 196 12.88 6.53 -14.38
C LYS A 196 13.03 5.04 -14.07
N VAL A 197 12.93 4.68 -12.80
CA VAL A 197 13.22 3.34 -12.28
C VAL A 197 12.06 2.83 -11.46
N MET A 198 11.93 1.51 -11.44
CA MET A 198 10.87 0.77 -10.79
C MET A 198 11.51 -0.41 -10.06
N TYR A 199 11.06 -0.68 -8.84
CA TYR A 199 11.55 -1.79 -8.03
C TYR A 199 10.48 -2.87 -7.97
N ILE A 200 10.84 -4.10 -8.31
CA ILE A 200 9.99 -5.27 -8.14
C ILE A 200 10.63 -6.09 -7.02
N CYS A 201 9.90 -6.34 -5.94
CA CYS A 201 10.46 -6.88 -4.72
C CYS A 201 9.56 -7.95 -4.11
N ASN A 202 10.16 -9.00 -3.56
CA ASN A 202 9.50 -9.82 -2.55
C ASN A 202 9.92 -9.28 -1.16
N PRO A 203 9.01 -8.68 -0.37
CA PRO A 203 9.35 -8.18 0.96
C PRO A 203 9.85 -9.29 1.91
N ILE A 204 9.33 -10.51 1.75
CA ILE A 204 9.56 -11.66 2.64
C ILE A 204 10.93 -12.30 2.40
N SER A 205 11.35 -12.49 1.14
CA SER A 205 12.74 -12.92 0.84
C SER A 205 13.74 -11.77 0.89
N ARG A 206 13.25 -10.51 0.88
CA ARG A 206 14.01 -9.25 0.76
C ARG A 206 14.78 -9.09 -0.56
N GLU A 207 14.53 -9.96 -1.54
CA GLU A 207 15.06 -9.84 -2.90
C GLU A 207 14.32 -8.74 -3.68
N TYR A 208 15.03 -8.04 -4.56
CA TYR A 208 14.46 -7.06 -5.47
C TYR A 208 15.24 -6.97 -6.79
N GLU A 209 14.54 -6.64 -7.87
CA GLU A 209 15.10 -6.28 -9.17
C GLU A 209 14.70 -4.84 -9.55
N ILE A 210 15.47 -4.23 -10.45
CA ILE A 210 15.28 -2.84 -10.89
C ILE A 210 14.98 -2.83 -12.39
N LEU A 211 13.80 -2.34 -12.74
CA LEU A 211 13.36 -2.15 -14.12
C LEU A 211 13.46 -0.68 -14.53
N ASN A 212 14.02 -0.41 -15.72
CA ASN A 212 13.99 0.92 -16.32
C ASN A 212 12.63 1.16 -17.00
N ILE A 213 11.99 2.29 -16.69
CA ILE A 213 10.70 2.70 -17.25
C ILE A 213 10.96 3.47 -18.56
N PRO A 214 10.19 3.25 -19.64
CA PRO A 214 10.36 3.99 -20.89
C PRO A 214 10.17 5.49 -20.68
N PRO A 215 11.03 6.34 -21.29
CA PRO A 215 10.97 7.78 -21.12
C PRO A 215 9.64 8.34 -21.65
N SER A 216 8.98 9.15 -20.83
CA SER A 216 7.78 9.88 -21.22
C SER A 216 8.15 11.16 -21.98
N PRO A 217 7.41 11.55 -23.04
CA PRO A 217 7.58 12.84 -23.70
C PRO A 217 7.02 13.99 -22.85
N GLY A 218 7.72 14.35 -21.79
CA GLY A 218 7.33 15.39 -20.83
C GLY A 218 7.00 14.83 -19.43
N PHE A 219 6.58 15.72 -18.54
CA PHE A 219 6.19 15.36 -17.18
C PHE A 219 4.68 15.04 -17.12
N PRO A 220 4.27 13.83 -16.67
CA PRO A 220 2.87 13.57 -16.37
C PRO A 220 2.40 14.43 -15.19
N VAL A 221 1.11 14.73 -15.16
CA VAL A 221 0.44 15.39 -14.01
C VAL A 221 -0.12 14.33 -13.05
N TYR A 222 -0.45 13.14 -13.58
CA TYR A 222 -0.82 11.95 -12.83
C TYR A 222 -0.21 10.72 -13.49
N SER A 223 0.33 9.81 -12.68
CA SER A 223 0.71 8.46 -13.09
C SER A 223 -0.08 7.44 -12.28
N ALA A 224 -0.43 6.30 -12.87
CA ALA A 224 -1.00 5.16 -12.15
C ALA A 224 -0.24 3.87 -12.48
N LEU A 225 -0.07 3.03 -11.47
CA LEU A 225 0.62 1.74 -11.56
C LEU A 225 -0.34 0.58 -11.34
N ALA A 226 -0.34 -0.37 -12.27
CA ALA A 226 -0.95 -1.68 -12.06
C ALA A 226 0.09 -2.80 -12.25
N PHE A 227 -0.04 -3.86 -11.45
CA PHE A 227 0.86 -5.00 -11.46
C PHE A 227 0.05 -6.30 -11.30
N SER A 228 0.44 -7.34 -12.04
CA SER A 228 -0.17 -8.67 -11.94
C SER A 228 0.88 -9.75 -12.18
N VAL A 229 0.80 -10.83 -11.40
CA VAL A 229 1.66 -12.00 -11.48
C VAL A 229 0.81 -13.22 -11.85
N ASP A 230 1.19 -13.91 -12.91
CA ASP A 230 0.69 -15.22 -13.29
C ASP A 230 1.72 -16.29 -12.89
N GLN A 231 1.54 -16.82 -11.68
CA GLN A 231 2.37 -17.90 -11.12
C GLN A 231 2.36 -19.14 -12.03
N SER A 232 1.24 -19.46 -12.70
CA SER A 232 1.12 -20.66 -13.55
C SER A 232 1.96 -20.60 -14.82
N LYS A 233 2.27 -19.38 -15.30
CA LYS A 233 3.08 -19.14 -16.50
C LYS A 233 4.48 -18.60 -16.18
N SER A 234 4.84 -18.43 -14.90
CA SER A 234 6.03 -17.71 -14.45
C SER A 234 6.21 -16.37 -15.16
N LYS A 235 5.12 -15.58 -15.20
CA LYS A 235 5.05 -14.27 -15.86
C LYS A 235 4.55 -13.22 -14.88
N TYR A 236 5.06 -12.01 -14.98
CA TYR A 236 4.38 -10.83 -14.48
C TYR A 236 4.11 -9.82 -15.60
N THR A 237 3.22 -8.88 -15.33
CA THR A 237 2.85 -7.80 -16.25
C THR A 237 2.62 -6.54 -15.45
N ILE A 238 3.24 -5.47 -15.92
CA ILE A 238 3.17 -4.14 -15.32
C ILE A 238 2.51 -3.22 -16.33
N SER A 239 1.62 -2.34 -15.87
CA SER A 239 1.16 -1.21 -16.66
C SER A 239 1.40 0.11 -15.94
N VAL A 240 1.94 1.08 -16.69
CA VAL A 240 2.14 2.46 -16.26
C VAL A 240 1.28 3.34 -17.15
N ILE A 241 0.27 3.96 -16.55
CA ILE A 241 -0.60 4.94 -17.19
C ILE A 241 -0.03 6.32 -16.86
N ARG A 242 0.00 7.22 -17.85
CA ARG A 242 0.44 8.62 -17.69
C ARG A 242 -0.60 9.57 -18.27
N SER A 243 -1.01 10.56 -17.49
CA SER A 243 -1.96 11.61 -17.87
C SER A 243 -1.25 12.96 -17.94
N MET A 244 -1.33 13.62 -19.10
CA MET A 244 -0.80 14.95 -19.34
C MET A 244 -1.92 15.91 -19.75
N GLN A 245 -1.97 17.09 -19.16
CA GLN A 245 -2.90 18.14 -19.56
C GLN A 245 -2.58 18.59 -21.00
N ALA A 246 -3.59 18.63 -21.86
CA ALA A 246 -3.46 19.01 -23.27
C ALA A 246 -4.12 20.35 -23.62
N SER A 247 -4.96 20.90 -22.73
CA SER A 247 -5.64 22.18 -22.88
C SER A 247 -5.72 22.97 -21.57
N ASP A 248 -5.69 24.30 -21.66
CA ASP A 248 -5.72 25.21 -20.50
C ASP A 248 -7.06 25.16 -19.73
N ASP A 249 -8.13 24.67 -20.35
CA ASP A 249 -9.46 24.49 -19.76
C ASP A 249 -9.62 23.20 -18.93
N PHE A 250 -8.56 22.37 -18.85
CA PHE A 250 -8.55 21.06 -18.19
C PHE A 250 -9.56 20.03 -18.75
N LEU A 251 -10.15 20.28 -19.93
CA LEU A 251 -11.09 19.36 -20.57
C LEU A 251 -10.40 18.29 -21.40
N LEU A 252 -9.23 18.56 -22.00
CA LEU A 252 -8.49 17.61 -22.84
C LEU A 252 -7.24 17.08 -22.12
N TRP A 253 -7.11 15.76 -22.08
CA TRP A 253 -6.00 15.05 -21.44
C TRP A 253 -5.37 14.06 -22.41
N ASN A 254 -4.08 14.22 -22.70
CA ASN A 254 -3.29 13.21 -23.41
C ASN A 254 -2.99 12.07 -22.44
N VAL A 255 -3.15 10.83 -22.90
CA VAL A 255 -2.97 9.61 -22.11
C VAL A 255 -2.05 8.66 -22.84
N SER A 256 -1.03 8.14 -22.16
CA SER A 256 -0.28 6.96 -22.62
C SER A 256 -0.41 5.80 -21.65
N ILE A 257 -0.56 4.59 -22.20
CA ILE A 257 -0.56 3.33 -21.46
C ILE A 257 0.65 2.55 -21.94
N HIS A 258 1.62 2.36 -21.04
CA HIS A 258 2.79 1.51 -21.26
C HIS A 258 2.52 0.15 -20.61
N VAL A 259 2.92 -0.95 -21.25
CA VAL A 259 2.80 -2.31 -20.72
C VAL A 259 4.15 -3.02 -20.85
N TYR A 260 4.58 -3.71 -19.79
CA TYR A 260 5.80 -4.53 -19.77
C TYR A 260 5.44 -6.01 -19.67
N ASP A 261 6.07 -6.84 -20.50
CA ASP A 261 5.98 -8.31 -20.43
C ASP A 261 7.28 -8.90 -19.87
N SER A 262 7.19 -9.62 -18.75
CA SER A 262 8.37 -10.23 -18.12
C SER A 262 8.97 -11.41 -18.89
N LYS A 263 8.23 -12.02 -19.83
CA LYS A 263 8.75 -13.13 -20.66
C LYS A 263 9.67 -12.62 -21.76
N GLU A 264 9.16 -11.68 -22.55
CA GLU A 264 9.90 -10.99 -23.61
C GLU A 264 10.87 -9.94 -23.04
N ARG A 265 10.77 -9.67 -21.73
CA ARG A 265 11.55 -8.68 -20.96
C ARG A 265 11.55 -7.28 -21.56
N THR A 266 10.48 -6.93 -22.27
CA THR A 266 10.38 -5.72 -23.08
C THR A 266 9.11 -4.92 -22.78
N TRP A 267 9.18 -3.62 -23.07
CA TRP A 267 8.02 -2.75 -23.09
C TRP A 267 7.34 -2.85 -24.46
N LEU A 268 6.05 -3.15 -24.45
CA LEU A 268 5.21 -3.24 -25.63
C LEU A 268 4.94 -1.84 -26.19
N THR A 269 4.53 -1.76 -27.47
CA THR A 269 4.19 -0.48 -28.11
C THR A 269 3.13 0.26 -27.29
N PRO A 270 3.40 1.49 -26.80
CA PRO A 270 2.48 2.17 -25.91
C PRO A 270 1.22 2.60 -26.66
N VAL A 271 0.06 2.40 -26.04
CA VAL A 271 -1.20 2.96 -26.54
C VAL A 271 -1.24 4.43 -26.16
N ILE A 272 -1.43 5.29 -27.15
CA ILE A 272 -1.45 6.75 -26.98
C ILE A 272 -2.75 7.30 -27.55
N GLY A 273 -3.38 8.23 -26.84
CA GLY A 273 -4.53 8.99 -27.33
C GLY A 273 -4.84 10.17 -26.44
N ALA A 274 -6.05 10.71 -26.57
CA ALA A 274 -6.54 11.79 -25.73
C ALA A 274 -7.97 11.51 -25.26
N MET A 275 -8.31 11.99 -24.07
CA MET A 275 -9.64 11.98 -23.48
C MET A 275 -10.19 13.39 -23.36
N GLN A 276 -11.49 13.57 -23.61
CA GLN A 276 -12.20 14.83 -23.45
C GLN A 276 -13.29 14.70 -22.38
N GLY A 277 -13.32 15.63 -21.42
CA GLY A 277 -14.26 15.62 -20.29
C GLY A 277 -13.93 14.58 -19.19
N TRP A 278 -12.89 13.79 -19.37
CA TRP A 278 -12.42 12.76 -18.43
C TRP A 278 -10.89 12.82 -18.28
N ARG A 279 -10.41 12.53 -17.07
CA ARG A 279 -8.99 12.47 -16.72
C ARG A 279 -8.67 11.19 -15.95
N PRO A 280 -7.77 10.31 -16.43
CA PRO A 280 -7.23 9.22 -15.61
C PRO A 280 -6.36 9.78 -14.47
N GLY A 281 -6.59 9.29 -13.24
CA GLY A 281 -5.85 9.71 -12.05
C GLY A 281 -4.70 8.78 -11.67
N ASP A 282 -4.56 8.55 -10.37
CA ASP A 282 -3.52 7.77 -9.69
C ASP A 282 -3.85 6.28 -9.52
N VAL A 283 -5.06 5.84 -9.90
CA VAL A 283 -5.57 4.50 -9.58
C VAL A 283 -5.80 3.65 -10.83
N SER A 284 -5.10 2.52 -10.89
CA SER A 284 -5.35 1.43 -11.84
C SER A 284 -5.12 0.07 -11.18
N VAL A 285 -5.64 -1.01 -11.78
CA VAL A 285 -5.41 -2.39 -11.35
C VAL A 285 -5.57 -3.34 -12.53
N ILE A 286 -4.86 -4.48 -12.53
CA ILE A 286 -5.07 -5.56 -13.50
C ILE A 286 -5.88 -6.67 -12.82
N CYS A 287 -7.02 -7.02 -13.41
CA CYS A 287 -7.85 -8.14 -12.99
C CYS A 287 -8.17 -9.00 -14.22
N ASP A 288 -7.85 -10.29 -14.15
CA ASP A 288 -8.12 -11.32 -15.16
C ASP A 288 -7.78 -10.88 -16.60
N ASN A 289 -6.52 -10.44 -16.75
CA ASN A 289 -5.91 -9.90 -17.96
C ASN A 289 -6.60 -8.65 -18.57
N VAL A 290 -7.48 -7.99 -17.82
CA VAL A 290 -8.01 -6.66 -18.14
C VAL A 290 -7.38 -5.63 -17.19
N LEU A 291 -6.81 -4.58 -17.76
CA LEU A 291 -6.39 -3.38 -17.07
C LEU A 291 -7.61 -2.46 -16.85
N TYR A 292 -7.81 -2.06 -15.60
CA TYR A 292 -8.86 -1.16 -15.17
C TYR A 292 -8.24 0.15 -14.69
N ILE A 293 -8.77 1.28 -15.18
CA ILE A 293 -8.24 2.62 -14.91
C ILE A 293 -9.35 3.51 -14.37
N LEU A 294 -9.13 4.14 -13.22
CA LEU A 294 -10.08 5.07 -12.61
C LEU A 294 -9.94 6.46 -13.24
N VAL A 295 -11.04 6.98 -13.78
CA VAL A 295 -11.12 8.31 -14.39
C VAL A 295 -12.03 9.24 -13.59
N PHE A 296 -11.76 10.54 -13.70
CA PHE A 296 -12.46 11.62 -13.01
C PHE A 296 -13.10 12.52 -14.07
N CYS A 297 -14.38 12.85 -13.95
CA CYS A 297 -15.01 13.83 -14.84
C CYS A 297 -14.40 15.22 -14.62
N THR A 298 -14.14 15.96 -15.71
CA THR A 298 -13.60 17.33 -15.68
C THR A 298 -14.59 18.39 -16.18
N ARG A 299 -15.84 18.01 -16.48
CA ARG A 299 -16.85 18.90 -17.04
C ARG A 299 -17.43 19.85 -15.97
N PRO A 300 -17.42 21.18 -16.17
CA PRO A 300 -17.73 22.16 -15.11
C PRO A 300 -19.19 22.20 -14.65
N ASN A 301 -20.13 21.65 -15.43
CA ASN A 301 -21.57 21.68 -15.12
C ASN A 301 -22.07 20.43 -14.39
N GLU A 302 -21.25 19.40 -14.23
CA GLU A 302 -21.59 18.17 -13.50
C GLU A 302 -21.19 18.35 -12.02
N VAL A 303 -22.09 18.91 -11.22
CA VAL A 303 -21.85 19.32 -9.81
C VAL A 303 -21.80 18.13 -8.83
N GLN A 304 -21.32 16.98 -9.29
CA GLN A 304 -21.06 15.77 -8.50
C GLN A 304 -19.77 15.12 -9.01
N ASN A 305 -18.94 14.63 -8.10
CA ASN A 305 -17.67 13.97 -8.42
C ASN A 305 -17.89 12.60 -9.06
N PHE A 306 -18.34 12.58 -10.32
CA PHE A 306 -18.47 11.37 -11.11
C PHE A 306 -17.09 10.80 -11.40
N HIS A 307 -16.79 9.73 -10.66
CA HIS A 307 -15.74 8.81 -11.01
C HIS A 307 -16.28 7.88 -12.12
N GLY A 308 -15.39 7.42 -12.98
CA GLY A 308 -15.67 6.43 -14.01
C GLY A 308 -14.54 5.41 -14.08
N LEU A 309 -14.78 4.35 -14.84
CA LEU A 309 -13.86 3.24 -15.01
C LEU A 309 -13.69 2.93 -16.50
N ILE A 310 -12.44 2.86 -16.95
CA ILE A 310 -12.07 2.44 -18.31
C ILE A 310 -11.42 1.06 -18.25
N THR A 311 -11.69 0.26 -19.29
CA THR A 311 -11.29 -1.14 -19.41
C THR A 311 -10.40 -1.35 -20.65
N TYR A 312 -9.23 -1.95 -20.47
CA TYR A 312 -8.27 -2.24 -21.54
C TYR A 312 -7.84 -3.72 -21.46
N SER A 313 -8.10 -4.52 -22.51
CA SER A 313 -7.66 -5.94 -22.54
C SER A 313 -6.16 -6.02 -22.83
N LEU A 314 -5.46 -6.88 -22.09
CA LEU A 314 -4.04 -7.18 -22.30
C LEU A 314 -3.83 -8.42 -23.20
N ASP A 315 -4.91 -9.08 -23.64
CA ASP A 315 -4.86 -10.19 -24.61
C ASP A 315 -4.72 -9.65 -26.04
N ASN A 316 -5.60 -8.72 -26.41
CA ASN A 316 -5.66 -8.12 -27.75
C ASN A 316 -5.18 -6.66 -27.68
N ILE A 317 -3.86 -6.49 -27.69
CA ILE A 317 -3.18 -5.18 -27.66
C ILE A 317 -3.26 -4.53 -29.05
N GLU A 318 -4.48 -4.15 -29.46
CA GLU A 318 -4.70 -3.39 -30.69
C GLU A 318 -4.26 -1.91 -30.50
N PRO A 319 -3.37 -1.36 -31.35
CA PRO A 319 -2.77 -0.05 -31.08
C PRO A 319 -3.66 1.20 -31.17
N SER A 320 -4.99 1.10 -31.34
CA SER A 320 -5.75 2.29 -31.79
C SER A 320 -7.24 2.41 -31.38
N MET A 321 -7.65 3.68 -31.17
CA MET A 321 -8.98 4.26 -31.47
C MET A 321 -10.23 3.84 -30.68
N GLY A 322 -10.21 2.75 -29.89
CA GLY A 322 -11.41 2.28 -29.16
C GLY A 322 -11.62 2.92 -27.78
N ILE A 323 -10.60 2.92 -26.94
CA ILE A 323 -10.77 2.79 -25.47
C ILE A 323 -10.77 4.14 -24.73
N LEU A 324 -10.15 5.19 -25.28
CA LEU A 324 -10.10 6.53 -24.66
C LEU A 324 -11.30 7.41 -25.08
N LYS A 325 -12.51 6.83 -25.05
CA LYS A 325 -13.77 7.48 -25.47
C LYS A 325 -14.78 7.56 -24.33
N ASP A 326 -15.60 8.60 -24.35
CA ASP A 326 -16.68 8.86 -23.39
C ASP A 326 -17.64 7.66 -23.25
N GLU A 327 -18.08 7.12 -24.40
CA GLU A 327 -18.93 5.92 -24.53
C GLU A 327 -18.35 4.65 -23.88
N SER A 328 -17.03 4.58 -23.69
CA SER A 328 -16.39 3.41 -23.08
C SER A 328 -16.53 3.39 -21.55
N VAL A 329 -16.75 4.55 -20.92
CA VAL A 329 -16.63 4.73 -19.47
C VAL A 329 -17.78 4.07 -18.73
N ILE A 330 -17.45 3.19 -17.79
CA ILE A 330 -18.40 2.62 -16.83
C ILE A 330 -18.47 3.58 -15.64
N LEU A 331 -19.60 4.26 -15.43
CA LEU A 331 -19.77 5.21 -14.32
C LEU A 331 -19.67 4.50 -12.96
N ALA A 332 -19.15 5.20 -11.95
CA ALA A 332 -19.14 4.75 -10.57
C ALA A 332 -20.58 4.60 -10.00
N PRO A 333 -20.80 3.74 -8.98
CA PRO A 333 -22.14 3.46 -8.45
C PRO A 333 -22.82 4.65 -7.78
N CYS A 334 -22.05 5.67 -7.38
CA CYS A 334 -22.53 6.95 -6.90
C CYS A 334 -21.42 8.01 -7.01
N ALA A 335 -21.72 9.27 -6.67
CA ALA A 335 -20.70 10.30 -6.52
C ALA A 335 -19.78 9.98 -5.32
N LEU A 336 -18.47 9.95 -5.58
CA LEU A 336 -17.44 9.63 -4.59
C LEU A 336 -16.51 10.83 -4.35
N THR A 337 -15.96 10.98 -3.15
CA THR A 337 -14.86 11.93 -2.90
C THR A 337 -13.54 11.38 -3.44
N CYS A 338 -13.30 10.09 -3.18
CA CYS A 338 -12.18 9.30 -3.69
C CYS A 338 -12.66 7.88 -4.04
N GLY A 339 -11.93 7.21 -4.94
CA GLY A 339 -12.09 5.79 -5.24
C GLY A 339 -10.73 5.08 -5.29
N ARG A 340 -10.72 3.80 -4.91
CA ARG A 340 -9.54 2.93 -4.93
C ARG A 340 -9.95 1.57 -5.52
N LEU A 341 -9.21 1.10 -6.53
CA LEU A 341 -9.46 -0.17 -7.21
C LEU A 341 -8.51 -1.25 -6.66
N MET A 342 -8.98 -2.49 -6.56
CA MET A 342 -8.21 -3.62 -6.05
C MET A 342 -8.77 -4.96 -6.58
N LYS A 343 -7.93 -6.01 -6.60
CA LYS A 343 -8.33 -7.38 -6.92
C LYS A 343 -8.51 -8.20 -5.64
N VAL A 344 -9.74 -8.64 -5.35
CA VAL A 344 -10.06 -9.39 -4.12
C VAL A 344 -10.99 -10.56 -4.48
N GLN A 345 -10.70 -11.75 -3.96
CA GLN A 345 -11.39 -13.01 -4.34
C GLN A 345 -11.45 -13.24 -5.87
N GLY A 346 -10.42 -12.81 -6.60
CA GLY A 346 -10.38 -12.85 -8.06
C GLY A 346 -11.16 -11.74 -8.77
N LYS A 347 -11.95 -10.92 -8.07
CA LYS A 347 -12.85 -9.92 -8.67
C LYS A 347 -12.31 -8.50 -8.57
N LEU A 348 -12.74 -7.65 -9.50
CA LEU A 348 -12.52 -6.21 -9.40
C LEU A 348 -13.42 -5.61 -8.30
N VAL A 349 -12.80 -4.96 -7.33
CA VAL A 349 -13.46 -4.23 -6.25
C VAL A 349 -13.13 -2.74 -6.34
N LEU A 350 -14.14 -1.91 -6.15
CA LEU A 350 -14.03 -0.47 -5.89
C LEU A 350 -14.37 -0.20 -4.42
N VAL A 351 -13.45 0.43 -3.72
CA VAL A 351 -13.65 0.99 -2.37
C VAL A 351 -13.71 2.52 -2.52
N GLY A 352 -14.76 3.17 -2.02
CA GLY A 352 -15.01 4.58 -2.33
C GLY A 352 -15.61 5.41 -1.19
N GLY A 353 -15.11 6.63 -1.02
CA GLY A 353 -15.59 7.59 -0.04
C GLY A 353 -16.89 8.24 -0.49
N ILE A 354 -17.99 8.03 0.25
CA ILE A 354 -19.30 8.59 -0.09
C ILE A 354 -19.41 9.98 0.54
N GLY A 355 -19.43 11.03 -0.28
CA GLY A 355 -19.46 12.43 0.17
C GLY A 355 -20.80 12.87 0.78
N ARG A 356 -20.83 14.08 1.35
CA ARG A 356 -22.07 14.77 1.75
C ARG A 356 -22.49 15.78 0.67
N VAL A 357 -23.73 15.65 0.16
CA VAL A 357 -24.31 16.56 -0.86
C VAL A 357 -24.15 18.04 -0.47
N ASN A 358 -24.35 18.38 0.82
CA ASN A 358 -24.30 19.76 1.31
C ASN A 358 -22.94 20.16 1.91
N ARG A 359 -21.92 19.29 1.84
CA ARG A 359 -20.53 19.53 2.24
C ARG A 359 -19.57 18.69 1.36
N PRO A 360 -19.25 19.13 0.13
CA PRO A 360 -18.16 18.54 -0.63
C PRO A 360 -16.85 18.63 0.18
N GLY A 361 -15.98 17.63 0.05
CA GLY A 361 -14.74 17.55 0.82
C GLY A 361 -14.84 16.89 2.21
N LEU A 362 -15.91 16.13 2.51
CA LEU A 362 -16.00 15.32 3.73
C LEU A 362 -16.69 13.99 3.47
N ILE A 363 -16.07 12.88 3.88
CA ILE A 363 -16.64 11.54 3.76
C ILE A 363 -17.73 11.32 4.83
N LYS A 364 -18.91 10.88 4.39
CA LYS A 364 -20.01 10.42 5.27
C LYS A 364 -19.83 8.96 5.70
N GLY A 365 -19.16 8.16 4.87
CA GLY A 365 -18.85 6.76 5.11
C GLY A 365 -18.26 6.13 3.85
N VAL A 366 -17.70 4.93 3.95
CA VAL A 366 -17.08 4.21 2.82
C VAL A 366 -18.05 3.15 2.29
N GLY A 367 -18.09 2.95 0.97
CA GLY A 367 -18.76 1.81 0.33
C GLY A 367 -17.77 0.87 -0.35
N ILE A 368 -18.20 -0.38 -0.53
CA ILE A 368 -17.45 -1.44 -1.22
C ILE A 368 -18.38 -2.04 -2.29
N TRP A 369 -17.94 -2.01 -3.55
CA TRP A 369 -18.69 -2.52 -4.70
C TRP A 369 -17.83 -3.47 -5.53
N VAL A 370 -18.44 -4.52 -6.08
CA VAL A 370 -17.83 -5.43 -7.05
C VAL A 370 -18.35 -5.08 -8.45
N LEU A 371 -17.47 -5.08 -9.46
CA LEU A 371 -17.91 -4.99 -10.85
C LEU A 371 -18.40 -6.36 -11.34
N ASP A 372 -19.59 -6.40 -11.91
CA ASP A 372 -20.13 -7.54 -12.65
C ASP A 372 -20.48 -7.10 -14.08
N GLY A 373 -19.71 -7.58 -15.07
CA GLY A 373 -19.73 -7.13 -16.45
C GLY A 373 -19.45 -5.63 -16.61
N ARG A 374 -20.51 -4.83 -16.74
CA ARG A 374 -20.47 -3.35 -16.79
C ARG A 374 -21.32 -2.69 -15.67
N THR A 375 -21.67 -3.44 -14.63
CA THR A 375 -22.56 -2.97 -13.54
C THR A 375 -21.90 -3.12 -12.18
N TRP A 376 -22.19 -2.22 -11.25
CA TRP A 376 -21.65 -2.26 -9.89
C TRP A 376 -22.64 -2.87 -8.91
N THR A 377 -22.25 -3.99 -8.29
CA THR A 377 -23.00 -4.62 -7.19
C THR A 377 -22.46 -4.13 -5.85
N GLU A 378 -23.31 -3.54 -5.02
CA GLU A 378 -22.94 -3.13 -3.66
C GLU A 378 -22.80 -4.32 -2.72
N ILE A 379 -21.62 -4.46 -2.09
CA ILE A 379 -21.34 -5.54 -1.14
C ILE A 379 -21.66 -5.09 0.28
N THR A 380 -21.26 -3.87 0.65
CA THR A 380 -21.50 -3.28 1.97
C THR A 380 -21.26 -1.77 1.94
N ARG A 381 -21.88 -1.05 2.87
CA ARG A 381 -21.42 0.28 3.34
C ARG A 381 -20.88 0.15 4.75
N MET A 382 -19.90 0.98 5.11
CA MET A 382 -19.27 0.99 6.42
C MET A 382 -20.28 1.41 7.50
N PRO A 383 -20.57 0.56 8.51
CA PRO A 383 -21.52 0.91 9.56
C PRO A 383 -21.07 2.12 10.40
N HIS A 384 -22.03 2.95 10.84
CA HIS A 384 -21.75 4.23 11.53
C HIS A 384 -20.83 4.11 12.75
N LYS A 385 -20.87 2.98 13.47
CA LYS A 385 -19.97 2.69 14.60
C LYS A 385 -18.47 2.68 14.25
N PHE A 386 -18.13 2.46 12.97
CA PHE A 386 -16.75 2.52 12.48
C PHE A 386 -16.37 3.92 11.97
N VAL A 387 -17.33 4.72 11.47
CA VAL A 387 -17.10 6.14 11.14
C VAL A 387 -16.52 6.88 12.36
N GLN A 388 -17.12 6.66 13.54
CA GLN A 388 -16.68 7.26 14.80
C GLN A 388 -15.26 6.87 15.22
N GLY A 389 -14.78 5.67 14.86
CA GLY A 389 -13.43 5.21 15.20
C GLY A 389 -12.33 5.83 14.33
N PHE A 390 -12.69 6.44 13.19
CA PHE A 390 -11.77 7.27 12.40
C PHE A 390 -11.70 8.73 12.88
N GLY A 391 -12.65 9.19 13.71
CA GLY A 391 -12.82 10.61 14.03
C GLY A 391 -13.57 11.34 12.92
N GLU A 392 -13.02 12.45 12.43
CA GLU A 392 -13.47 13.05 11.16
C GLU A 392 -12.68 12.41 10.01
N LEU A 393 -13.39 11.93 8.98
CA LEU A 393 -12.78 11.49 7.74
C LEU A 393 -12.72 12.67 6.75
N ASP A 394 -11.50 13.00 6.35
CA ASP A 394 -11.20 13.91 5.23
C ASP A 394 -11.85 13.42 3.91
N ASP A 395 -11.56 14.09 2.80
CA ASP A 395 -12.05 13.73 1.47
C ASP A 395 -11.37 12.49 0.86
N VAL A 396 -10.24 12.05 1.41
CA VAL A 396 -9.45 10.90 0.91
C VAL A 396 -9.11 9.91 2.04
N PHE A 397 -8.90 8.64 1.68
CA PHE A 397 -8.26 7.62 2.52
C PHE A 397 -7.31 6.76 1.66
N ALA A 398 -6.43 6.02 2.34
CA ALA A 398 -5.66 4.94 1.71
C ALA A 398 -6.41 3.61 1.90
N SER A 399 -6.45 2.77 0.86
CA SER A 399 -7.01 1.42 0.99
C SER A 399 -6.37 0.47 -0.01
N SER A 400 -6.16 -0.77 0.42
CA SER A 400 -5.51 -1.83 -0.36
C SER A 400 -6.23 -3.16 -0.07
N GLY A 401 -6.22 -4.10 -1.01
CA GLY A 401 -6.91 -5.39 -0.83
C GLY A 401 -6.30 -6.50 -1.69
N GLY A 402 -6.47 -7.73 -1.21
CA GLY A 402 -5.98 -8.97 -1.81
C GLY A 402 -6.61 -10.17 -1.09
N GLY A 403 -6.37 -11.40 -1.55
CA GLY A 403 -6.96 -12.60 -0.93
C GLY A 403 -8.47 -12.45 -0.67
N ASP A 404 -8.86 -12.44 0.61
CA ASP A 404 -10.23 -12.17 1.07
C ASP A 404 -10.39 -10.89 1.92
N LEU A 405 -9.36 -10.05 2.06
CA LEU A 405 -9.37 -8.86 2.92
C LEU A 405 -9.28 -7.53 2.14
N ILE A 406 -9.94 -6.53 2.70
CA ILE A 406 -9.88 -5.12 2.29
C ILE A 406 -9.45 -4.30 3.50
N TYR A 407 -8.38 -3.53 3.34
CA TYR A 407 -7.82 -2.63 4.34
C TYR A 407 -8.16 -1.18 4.02
N ILE A 408 -8.55 -0.41 5.03
CA ILE A 408 -8.89 1.01 4.91
C ILE A 408 -8.19 1.78 6.04
N GLN A 409 -7.24 2.64 5.68
CA GLN A 409 -6.41 3.40 6.60
C GLN A 409 -6.86 4.87 6.65
N SER A 410 -6.94 5.43 7.86
CA SER A 410 -7.10 6.87 8.08
C SER A 410 -6.01 7.66 7.35
N TYR A 411 -6.40 8.67 6.56
CA TYR A 411 -5.42 9.57 5.95
C TYR A 411 -4.57 10.24 7.04
N GLY A 412 -3.24 10.26 6.84
CA GLY A 412 -2.31 10.85 7.82
C GLY A 412 -2.30 10.20 9.21
N GLY A 413 -2.85 9.00 9.40
CA GLY A 413 -2.97 8.33 10.71
C GLY A 413 -2.77 6.81 10.68
N THR A 414 -2.78 6.18 11.86
CA THR A 414 -2.49 4.74 12.06
C THR A 414 -3.74 3.87 12.29
N ALA A 415 -4.95 4.42 12.17
CA ALA A 415 -6.19 3.66 12.32
C ALA A 415 -6.46 2.83 11.06
N LEU A 416 -6.49 1.51 11.21
CA LEU A 416 -6.65 0.54 10.11
C LEU A 416 -7.92 -0.28 10.32
N LEU A 417 -8.95 0.01 9.54
CA LEU A 417 -10.18 -0.76 9.48
C LEU A 417 -10.04 -1.88 8.44
N ILE A 418 -10.63 -3.03 8.73
CA ILE A 418 -10.55 -4.24 7.91
C ILE A 418 -11.98 -4.69 7.59
N TYR A 419 -12.23 -5.02 6.32
CA TYR A 419 -13.40 -5.76 5.89
C TYR A 419 -12.99 -7.12 5.33
N ASP A 420 -13.61 -8.18 5.84
CA ASP A 420 -13.37 -9.56 5.46
C ASP A 420 -14.51 -10.02 4.54
N MET A 421 -14.19 -10.30 3.27
CA MET A 421 -15.17 -10.61 2.22
C MET A 421 -15.84 -11.97 2.40
N ASN A 422 -15.17 -12.92 3.08
CA ASN A 422 -15.68 -14.25 3.34
C ASN A 422 -16.78 -14.23 4.43
N THR A 423 -16.47 -13.63 5.58
CA THR A 423 -17.38 -13.51 6.73
C THR A 423 -18.36 -12.34 6.60
N ARG A 424 -18.08 -11.40 5.68
CA ARG A 424 -18.76 -10.10 5.51
C ARG A 424 -18.72 -9.21 6.76
N GLN A 425 -17.66 -9.31 7.55
CA GLN A 425 -17.51 -8.58 8.81
C GLN A 425 -16.50 -7.43 8.71
N TRP A 426 -16.83 -6.36 9.45
CA TRP A 426 -15.98 -5.19 9.66
C TRP A 426 -15.32 -5.28 11.04
N PHE A 427 -14.00 -5.08 11.13
CA PHE A 427 -13.28 -5.02 12.41
C PHE A 427 -12.03 -4.13 12.33
N TRP A 428 -11.65 -3.54 13.46
CA TRP A 428 -10.39 -2.80 13.58
C TRP A 428 -9.20 -3.75 13.71
N SER A 429 -8.04 -3.34 13.22
CA SER A 429 -6.76 -3.92 13.65
C SER A 429 -6.55 -3.71 15.16
N GLN A 430 -5.58 -4.40 15.77
CA GLN A 430 -4.97 -3.88 16.99
C GLN A 430 -4.39 -2.48 16.73
N LYS A 431 -4.31 -1.64 17.76
CA LYS A 431 -3.70 -0.31 17.64
C LYS A 431 -2.22 -0.46 17.27
N CYS A 432 -1.80 0.16 16.17
CA CYS A 432 -0.38 0.18 15.80
C CYS A 432 0.42 1.02 16.82
N SER A 433 1.59 0.54 17.22
CA SER A 433 2.50 1.24 18.15
C SER A 433 3.24 2.41 17.52
N MET A 434 3.00 2.72 16.24
CA MET A 434 3.57 3.91 15.61
C MET A 434 2.99 5.20 16.21
N HIS A 435 3.90 6.11 16.53
CA HIS A 435 3.62 7.50 16.86
C HIS A 435 4.23 8.39 15.78
N LYS A 436 3.59 9.54 15.51
CA LYS A 436 4.21 10.54 14.63
C LYS A 436 5.48 11.09 15.28
N LYS A 437 6.60 11.06 14.54
CA LYS A 437 7.83 11.79 14.84
C LYS A 437 7.58 13.31 14.76
N PHE A 438 6.72 13.76 13.83
CA PHE A 438 6.39 15.18 13.61
C PHE A 438 4.91 15.40 13.24
N PRO A 439 4.27 16.55 13.55
CA PRO A 439 2.83 16.75 13.35
C PRO A 439 2.34 16.53 11.90
N LEU A 440 3.14 16.97 10.92
CA LEU A 440 2.85 16.88 9.48
C LEU A 440 3.27 15.53 8.86
N GLU A 441 3.75 14.56 9.65
CA GLU A 441 4.14 13.25 9.13
C GLU A 441 2.91 12.49 8.59
N ILE A 442 3.01 12.02 7.35
CA ILE A 442 1.96 11.25 6.67
C ILE A 442 2.32 9.78 6.76
N PHE A 443 1.34 8.96 7.16
CA PHE A 443 1.42 7.50 7.06
C PHE A 443 0.92 7.04 5.69
N SER A 444 1.49 5.96 5.19
CA SER A 444 1.03 5.27 3.98
C SER A 444 1.17 3.76 4.18
N GLY A 445 0.53 2.98 3.31
CA GLY A 445 0.60 1.54 3.42
C GLY A 445 -0.08 0.80 2.27
N PHE A 446 0.29 -0.46 2.13
CA PHE A 446 -0.18 -1.39 1.11
C PHE A 446 -0.33 -2.78 1.74
N CYS A 447 -1.19 -3.63 1.17
CA CYS A 447 -1.21 -5.04 1.53
C CYS A 447 -0.53 -5.91 0.47
N PHE A 448 0.03 -7.04 0.91
CA PHE A 448 0.57 -8.07 0.02
C PHE A 448 0.37 -9.46 0.64
N GLU A 449 0.37 -10.50 -0.18
CA GLU A 449 0.28 -11.89 0.27
C GLU A 449 1.69 -12.36 0.67
N PRO A 450 1.95 -12.72 1.94
CA PRO A 450 3.31 -12.99 2.39
C PRO A 450 3.77 -14.38 1.91
N ARG A 451 4.82 -14.43 1.07
CA ARG A 451 5.29 -15.67 0.40
C ARG A 451 6.81 -15.73 0.30
N LEU A 452 7.44 -16.88 0.59
CA LEU A 452 8.90 -17.08 0.48
C LEU A 452 9.42 -17.35 -0.95
N GLN A 453 8.57 -17.19 -1.98
CA GLN A 453 8.96 -17.52 -3.36
C GLN A 453 10.05 -16.55 -3.88
N PHE A 454 11.18 -17.11 -4.31
CA PHE A 454 12.22 -16.40 -5.07
C PHE A 454 11.64 -15.88 -6.39
N MET A 455 12.20 -14.78 -6.89
CA MET A 455 11.82 -14.15 -8.18
C MET A 455 12.47 -14.82 -9.40
#